data_AF-A0A8S3QMQ6-F1
#
_entry.id   AF-A0A8S3QMQ6-F1
#
_cell.length_a   1.000
_cell.length_b   1.000
_cell.length_c   1.000
_cell.angle_alpha   90.00
_cell.angle_beta   90.00
_cell.angle_gamma   90.00
#
_symmetry.space_group_name_H-M   'P 1'
#
loop_
_entity.id
_entity.type
_entity.pdbx_description
1 polymer ?
#
loop_
_entity_poly.entity_id
_entity_poly.type
_entity_poly.pdbx_seq_one_letter_code
_entity_poly.pdbx_strand_id
1 'polypeptide(L)'
;MRSMQKNMAEVFRKNELIQLENDKLKKENKVLQNKIGSLEKKTIKIERTMNQMKTTFEWTRHYTTEKEAAEKVNQDKVSRSETLGRINTIQEKSPRLIVPAASQGYPVVGFNAVLTHDVSLGPLQTVVFDTVITNVGQAYEPKRWTIFSSIFRSITLFRQPFVALNIRKFM
;
A
#
# COMPACT_ATOMS: atom_id res chain seq x y z
N MET A 1 -88.58 -10.74 -26.35
CA MET A 1 -88.49 -9.82 -25.18
C MET A 1 -87.93 -10.47 -23.93
N ARG A 2 -88.48 -11.59 -23.41
CA ARG A 2 -87.99 -12.21 -22.15
C ARG A 2 -86.53 -12.70 -22.17
N SER A 3 -86.01 -13.18 -23.31
CA SER A 3 -84.59 -13.59 -23.43
C SER A 3 -83.62 -12.41 -23.34
N MET A 4 -84.00 -11.27 -23.92
CA MET A 4 -83.19 -10.05 -23.92
C MET A 4 -83.07 -9.46 -22.50
N GLN A 5 -84.16 -9.48 -21.73
CA GLN A 5 -84.14 -9.04 -20.32
C GLN A 5 -83.25 -9.94 -19.44
N LYS A 6 -83.26 -11.25 -19.66
CA LYS A 6 -82.36 -12.18 -18.94
C LYS A 6 -80.90 -11.93 -19.27
N ASN A 7 -80.56 -11.80 -20.56
CA ASN A 7 -79.19 -11.51 -20.99
C ASN A 7 -78.68 -10.18 -20.42
N MET A 8 -79.54 -9.16 -20.40
CA MET A 8 -79.19 -7.85 -19.86
C MET A 8 -78.94 -7.88 -18.35
N ALA A 9 -79.75 -8.62 -17.59
CA ALA A 9 -79.51 -8.84 -16.16
C ALA A 9 -78.20 -9.60 -15.89
N GLU A 10 -77.86 -10.57 -16.73
CA GLU A 10 -76.59 -11.31 -16.62
C GLU A 10 -75.38 -10.42 -16.91
N VAL A 11 -75.47 -9.53 -17.90
CA VAL A 11 -74.43 -8.55 -18.22
C VAL A 11 -74.21 -7.58 -17.05
N PHE A 12 -75.29 -7.07 -16.44
CA PHE A 12 -75.16 -6.20 -15.27
C PHE A 12 -74.46 -6.90 -14.09
N ARG A 13 -74.83 -8.15 -13.82
CA ARG A 13 -74.16 -8.96 -12.78
C ARG A 13 -72.67 -9.18 -13.08
N LYS A 14 -72.31 -9.46 -14.33
CA LYS A 14 -70.91 -9.61 -14.74
C LYS A 14 -70.13 -8.31 -14.58
N ASN A 15 -70.72 -7.18 -14.94
CA ASN A 15 -70.08 -5.87 -14.76
C ASN A 15 -69.85 -5.55 -13.28
N GLU A 16 -70.80 -5.84 -12.39
CA GLU A 16 -70.60 -5.66 -10.94
C GLU A 16 -69.44 -6.51 -10.40
N LEU A 17 -69.34 -7.77 -10.84
CA LEU A 17 -68.24 -8.67 -10.46
C LEU A 17 -66.89 -8.13 -10.94
N ILE A 18 -66.82 -7.66 -12.19
CA ILE A 18 -65.60 -7.05 -12.75
C ILE A 18 -65.21 -5.80 -11.95
N GLN A 19 -66.19 -4.98 -11.53
CA GLN A 19 -65.95 -3.81 -10.70
C GLN A 19 -65.31 -4.19 -9.35
N LEU A 20 -65.89 -5.19 -8.69
CA LEU A 20 -65.39 -5.70 -7.40
C LEU A 20 -63.97 -6.27 -7.52
N GLU A 21 -63.69 -7.00 -8.60
CA GLU A 21 -62.36 -7.56 -8.86
C GLU A 21 -61.33 -6.45 -9.11
N ASN A 22 -61.69 -5.44 -9.91
CA ASN A 22 -60.83 -4.27 -10.14
C ASN A 22 -60.51 -3.52 -8.84
N ASP A 23 -61.49 -3.33 -7.97
CA ASP A 23 -61.29 -2.69 -6.66
C ASP A 23 -60.35 -3.50 -5.75
N LYS A 24 -60.47 -4.83 -5.78
CA LYS A 24 -59.58 -5.72 -5.05
C LYS A 24 -58.15 -5.62 -5.59
N LEU A 25 -57.96 -5.71 -6.90
CA LEU A 25 -56.65 -5.58 -7.55
C LEU A 25 -56.01 -4.22 -7.26
N LYS A 26 -56.80 -3.14 -7.22
CA LYS A 26 -56.30 -1.80 -6.88
C LYS A 26 -55.79 -1.72 -5.43
N LYS A 27 -56.48 -2.37 -4.49
CA LYS A 27 -56.03 -2.46 -3.09
C LYS A 27 -54.75 -3.28 -2.98
N GLU A 28 -54.67 -4.42 -3.65
CA GLU A 28 -53.48 -5.28 -3.67
C GLU A 28 -52.27 -4.54 -4.27
N ASN A 29 -52.45 -3.84 -5.38
CA ASN A 29 -51.39 -3.02 -5.99
C ASN A 29 -50.88 -1.94 -5.03
N LYS A 30 -51.77 -1.28 -4.27
CA LYS A 30 -51.36 -0.30 -3.27
C LYS A 30 -50.50 -0.93 -2.15
N VAL A 31 -50.86 -2.13 -1.71
CA VAL A 31 -50.08 -2.87 -0.71
C VAL A 31 -48.71 -3.26 -1.27
N LEU A 32 -48.65 -3.70 -2.52
CA LEU A 32 -47.39 -4.06 -3.18
C LEU A 32 -46.47 -2.85 -3.36
N GLN A 33 -47.00 -1.70 -3.79
CA GLN A 33 -46.21 -0.47 -3.90
C GLN A 33 -45.61 -0.05 -2.55
N ASN A 34 -46.39 -0.14 -1.46
CA ASN A 34 -45.88 0.15 -0.12
C ASN A 34 -44.75 -0.82 0.29
N LYS A 35 -44.89 -2.11 -0.04
CA LYS A 35 -43.84 -3.12 0.23
C LYS A 35 -42.57 -2.83 -0.57
N ILE A 36 -42.70 -2.48 -1.86
CA ILE A 36 -41.57 -2.09 -2.72
C ILE A 36 -40.83 -0.90 -2.12
N GLY A 37 -41.53 0.19 -1.79
CA GLY A 37 -40.91 1.36 -1.17
C GLY A 37 -40.25 1.06 0.19
N SER A 38 -40.79 0.11 0.96
CA SER A 38 -40.12 -0.34 2.20
C SER A 38 -38.85 -1.16 1.91
N LEU A 39 -38.83 -1.98 0.87
CA LEU A 39 -37.67 -2.76 0.48
C LEU A 39 -36.56 -1.87 -0.06
N GLU A 40 -36.88 -0.89 -0.91
CA GLU A 40 -35.92 0.09 -1.43
C GLU A 40 -35.20 0.84 -0.30
N LYS A 41 -35.95 1.29 0.73
CA LYS A 41 -35.36 1.90 1.93
C LYS A 41 -34.41 0.97 2.67
N LYS A 42 -34.74 -0.32 2.76
CA LYS A 42 -33.86 -1.33 3.39
C LYS A 42 -32.60 -1.55 2.56
N THR A 43 -32.71 -1.63 1.23
CA THR A 43 -31.58 -1.78 0.31
C THR A 43 -30.60 -0.62 0.44
N ILE A 44 -31.10 0.62 0.41
CA ILE A 44 -30.26 1.82 0.61
C ILE A 44 -29.51 1.78 1.95
N LYS A 45 -30.18 1.31 3.02
CA LYS A 45 -29.53 1.15 4.33
C LYS A 45 -28.41 0.10 4.29
N ILE A 46 -28.64 -1.03 3.62
CA ILE A 46 -27.64 -2.11 3.46
C ILE A 46 -26.43 -1.59 2.67
N GLU A 47 -26.65 -0.88 1.56
CA GLU A 47 -25.57 -0.31 0.75
C GLU A 47 -24.71 0.68 1.56
N ARG A 48 -25.34 1.55 2.37
CA ARG A 48 -24.61 2.46 3.26
C ARG A 48 -23.75 1.69 4.27
N THR A 49 -24.30 0.66 4.91
CA THR A 49 -23.55 -0.17 5.86
C THR A 49 -22.39 -0.91 5.17
N MET A 50 -22.61 -1.43 3.97
CA MET A 50 -21.55 -2.07 3.17
C MET A 50 -20.42 -1.10 2.84
N ASN A 51 -20.74 0.12 2.44
CA ASN A 51 -19.73 1.14 2.16
C ASN A 51 -18.93 1.49 3.42
N GLN A 52 -19.59 1.62 4.58
CA GLN A 52 -18.91 1.83 5.87
C GLN A 52 -18.01 0.65 6.26
N MET A 53 -18.46 -0.58 6.05
CA MET A 53 -17.65 -1.77 6.29
C MET A 53 -16.43 -1.82 5.38
N LYS A 54 -16.61 -1.50 4.09
CA LYS A 54 -15.50 -1.46 3.12
C LYS A 54 -14.43 -0.45 3.54
N THR A 55 -14.83 0.77 3.91
CA THR A 55 -13.88 1.78 4.39
C THR A 55 -13.18 1.32 5.66
N THR A 56 -13.90 0.70 6.59
CA THR A 56 -13.31 0.21 7.85
C THR A 56 -12.28 -0.89 7.58
N PHE A 57 -12.59 -1.82 6.66
CA PHE A 57 -11.69 -2.90 6.29
C PHE A 57 -10.41 -2.39 5.60
N GLU A 58 -10.54 -1.40 4.71
CA GLU A 58 -9.39 -0.73 4.09
C GLU A 58 -8.50 -0.05 5.16
N TRP A 59 -9.11 0.71 6.08
CA TRP A 59 -8.40 1.32 7.21
C TRP A 59 -7.67 0.29 8.09
N THR A 60 -8.33 -0.82 8.45
CA THR A 60 -7.71 -1.88 9.25
C THR A 60 -6.55 -2.52 8.52
N ARG A 61 -6.69 -2.80 7.21
CA ARG A 61 -5.62 -3.39 6.40
C ARG A 61 -4.40 -2.48 6.30
N HIS A 62 -4.60 -1.17 6.12
CA HIS A 62 -3.51 -0.20 6.16
C HIS A 62 -2.82 -0.19 7.51
N TYR A 63 -3.58 -0.16 8.61
CA TYR A 63 -3.01 -0.14 9.95
C TYR A 63 -2.22 -1.41 10.29
N THR A 64 -2.71 -2.60 9.91
CA THR A 64 -1.98 -3.85 10.17
C THR A 64 -0.70 -3.95 9.36
N THR A 65 -0.73 -3.56 8.08
CA THR A 65 0.46 -3.56 7.23
C THR A 65 1.52 -2.55 7.71
N GLU A 66 1.10 -1.37 8.15
CA GLU A 66 2.00 -0.38 8.76
C GLU A 66 2.59 -0.88 10.09
N LYS A 67 1.78 -1.51 10.93
CA LYS A 67 2.25 -2.09 12.20
C LYS A 67 3.25 -3.23 11.98
N GLU A 68 2.97 -4.14 11.06
CA GLU A 68 3.89 -5.23 10.70
C GLU A 68 5.20 -4.70 10.10
N ALA A 69 5.13 -3.64 9.29
CA ALA A 69 6.32 -2.97 8.76
C ALA A 69 7.15 -2.31 9.88
N ALA A 70 6.50 -1.62 10.82
CA ALA A 70 7.16 -1.01 11.96
C ALA A 70 7.79 -2.05 12.92
N GLU A 71 7.13 -3.18 13.12
CA GLU A 71 7.61 -4.27 13.97
C GLU A 71 8.82 -4.99 13.36
N LYS A 72 8.82 -5.21 12.03
CA LYS A 72 10.01 -5.69 11.31
C LYS A 72 11.18 -4.72 11.42
N VAL A 73 10.94 -3.41 11.27
CA VAL A 73 11.98 -2.39 11.44
C VAL A 73 12.54 -2.40 12.87
N ASN A 74 11.71 -2.61 13.89
CA ASN A 74 12.17 -2.70 15.27
C ASN A 74 12.96 -3.98 15.55
N GLN A 75 12.53 -5.14 15.05
CA GLN A 75 13.30 -6.38 15.17
C GLN A 75 14.67 -6.26 14.48
N ASP A 76 14.72 -5.68 13.28
CA ASP A 76 15.98 -5.43 12.57
C ASP A 76 16.93 -4.50 13.35
N LYS A 77 16.39 -3.48 14.04
CA LYS A 77 17.19 -2.59 14.90
C LYS A 77 17.73 -3.31 16.13
N VAL A 78 16.93 -4.16 16.78
CA VAL A 78 17.34 -4.93 17.96
C VAL A 78 18.42 -5.94 17.58
N SER A 79 18.23 -6.71 16.51
CA SER A 79 19.25 -7.66 16.02
C SER A 79 20.55 -6.96 15.59
N ARG A 80 20.45 -5.77 15.00
CA ARG A 80 21.64 -4.96 14.66
C ARG A 80 22.36 -4.45 15.90
N SER A 81 21.63 -4.04 16.94
CA SER A 81 22.21 -3.64 18.24
C SER A 81 22.92 -4.79 18.94
N GLU A 82 22.33 -5.99 18.95
CA GLU A 82 22.95 -7.19 19.53
C GLU A 82 24.21 -7.61 18.76
N THR A 83 24.18 -7.51 17.42
CA THR A 83 25.34 -7.83 16.58
C THR A 83 26.47 -6.83 16.79
N LEU A 84 26.16 -5.52 16.88
CA LEU A 84 27.14 -4.46 17.20
C LEU A 84 27.69 -4.62 18.61
N GLY A 85 26.85 -4.97 19.59
CA GLY A 85 27.28 -5.29 20.94
C GLY A 85 28.30 -6.42 20.97
N ARG A 86 28.05 -7.51 20.24
CA ARG A 86 28.99 -8.65 20.10
C ARG A 86 30.28 -8.27 19.38
N ILE A 87 30.23 -7.44 18.32
CA ILE A 87 31.42 -6.95 17.62
C ILE A 87 32.30 -6.11 18.56
N ASN A 88 31.69 -5.24 19.38
CA ASN A 88 32.42 -4.44 20.36
C ASN A 88 33.04 -5.31 21.47
N THR A 89 32.34 -6.36 21.93
CA THR A 89 32.91 -7.30 22.92
C THR A 89 34.06 -8.13 22.35
N ILE A 90 34.02 -8.45 21.05
CA ILE A 90 35.11 -9.14 20.34
C ILE A 90 36.31 -8.19 20.17
N GLN A 91 36.09 -6.91 19.87
CA GLN A 91 37.17 -5.92 19.78
C GLN A 91 37.84 -5.60 21.12
N GLU A 92 37.11 -5.61 22.24
CA GLU A 92 37.71 -5.42 23.57
C GLU A 92 38.51 -6.64 24.05
N LYS A 93 38.18 -7.86 23.59
CA LYS A 93 38.87 -9.10 23.97
C LYS A 93 39.96 -9.55 23.00
N SER A 94 40.04 -8.98 21.80
CA SER A 94 41.10 -9.28 20.84
C SER A 94 42.19 -8.21 20.90
N PRO A 95 43.40 -8.52 21.40
CA PRO A 95 44.50 -7.57 21.34
C PRO A 95 44.77 -7.24 19.88
N ARG A 96 44.91 -5.94 19.58
CA ARG A 96 45.27 -5.41 18.26
C ARG A 96 46.34 -6.29 17.60
N LEU A 97 45.95 -7.05 16.58
CA LEU A 97 46.86 -7.76 15.69
C LEU A 97 46.75 -7.10 14.30
N ILE A 98 47.60 -6.09 14.13
CA ILE A 98 48.59 -5.98 13.04
C ILE A 98 48.29 -6.88 11.81
N VAL A 99 47.97 -6.25 10.68
CA VAL A 99 47.98 -6.76 9.29
C VAL A 99 49.32 -7.50 9.03
N PRO A 100 49.43 -8.68 8.34
CA PRO A 100 48.92 -8.96 6.98
C PRO A 100 48.55 -10.43 6.63
N ALA A 101 47.71 -10.66 5.63
CA ALA A 101 47.73 -11.93 4.88
C ALA A 101 47.23 -11.74 3.44
N ALA A 102 48.18 -11.64 2.52
CA ALA A 102 48.00 -12.07 1.15
C ALA A 102 47.79 -13.60 1.16
N SER A 103 46.59 -14.07 0.81
CA SER A 103 46.33 -15.48 0.47
C SER A 103 44.99 -15.55 -0.28
N GLN A 104 45.09 -15.87 -1.59
CA GLN A 104 44.01 -16.07 -2.57
C GLN A 104 43.36 -14.81 -3.20
N GLY A 105 44.18 -14.09 -3.98
CA GLY A 105 43.96 -13.85 -5.42
C GLY A 105 42.80 -12.98 -5.91
N TYR A 106 41.82 -12.62 -5.09
CA TYR A 106 40.71 -11.80 -5.55
C TYR A 106 40.90 -10.34 -5.16
N PRO A 107 40.93 -9.43 -6.13
CA PRO A 107 41.07 -8.03 -5.83
C PRO A 107 39.76 -7.53 -5.22
N VAL A 108 39.85 -7.04 -3.98
CA VAL A 108 38.71 -6.47 -3.26
C VAL A 108 38.60 -5.00 -3.64
N VAL A 109 37.43 -4.59 -4.14
CA VAL A 109 37.12 -3.22 -4.53
C VAL A 109 35.79 -2.83 -3.90
N GLY A 110 35.73 -1.68 -3.23
CA GLY A 110 34.50 -1.23 -2.58
C GLY A 110 34.67 0.10 -1.88
N PHE A 111 33.56 0.83 -1.73
CA PHE A 111 33.56 2.11 -1.05
C PHE A 111 32.32 2.26 -0.16
N ASN A 112 32.45 3.13 0.83
CA ASN A 112 31.36 3.63 1.65
C ASN A 112 31.51 5.15 1.72
N ALA A 113 30.51 5.88 1.23
CA ALA A 113 30.51 7.33 1.21
C ALA A 113 29.15 7.87 1.65
N VAL A 114 29.18 9.05 2.27
CA VAL A 114 28.01 9.74 2.79
C VAL A 114 27.99 11.17 2.27
N LEU A 115 26.79 11.70 2.18
CA LEU A 115 26.53 13.10 1.88
C LEU A 115 26.34 13.80 3.22
N THR A 116 27.23 14.73 3.57
CA THR A 116 27.21 15.40 4.88
C THR A 116 26.41 16.69 4.91
N HIS A 117 26.00 17.19 3.74
CA HIS A 117 25.24 18.44 3.60
C HIS A 117 23.98 18.26 2.76
N ASP A 118 22.94 19.01 3.06
CA ASP A 118 21.72 19.03 2.25
C ASP A 118 21.99 19.69 0.90
N VAL A 119 21.79 18.95 -0.18
CA VAL A 119 21.94 19.44 -1.56
C VAL A 119 20.59 19.43 -2.28
N SER A 120 20.26 20.53 -2.95
CA SER A 120 19.11 20.60 -3.85
C SER A 120 19.53 20.10 -5.23
N LEU A 121 18.99 18.95 -5.63
CA LEU A 121 19.31 18.34 -6.92
C LEU A 121 18.16 18.54 -7.91
N GLY A 122 18.50 19.01 -9.10
CA GLY A 122 17.61 19.05 -10.25
C GLY A 122 17.31 17.65 -10.79
N PRO A 123 16.28 17.50 -11.63
CA PRO A 123 16.02 16.24 -12.31
C PRO A 123 17.26 15.82 -13.11
N LEU A 124 17.65 14.54 -13.00
CA LEU A 124 18.80 13.93 -13.68
C LEU A 124 20.19 14.39 -13.18
N GLN A 125 20.30 15.17 -12.11
CA GLN A 125 21.60 15.50 -11.52
C GLN A 125 22.18 14.32 -10.73
N THR A 126 23.48 14.07 -10.88
CA THR A 126 24.18 13.02 -10.16
C THR A 126 24.46 13.45 -8.72
N VAL A 127 24.13 12.59 -7.76
CA VAL A 127 24.43 12.80 -6.34
C VAL A 127 25.94 12.63 -6.11
N VAL A 128 26.59 13.65 -5.53
CA VAL A 128 27.98 13.60 -5.09
C VAL A 128 28.01 13.31 -3.60
N PHE A 129 28.57 12.17 -3.18
CA PHE A 129 28.84 11.91 -1.77
C PHE A 129 30.18 12.55 -1.40
N ASP A 130 30.13 13.62 -0.62
CA ASP A 130 31.30 14.46 -0.32
C ASP A 130 32.30 13.81 0.66
N THR A 131 31.84 12.86 1.47
CA THR A 131 32.64 12.28 2.55
C THR A 131 32.78 10.78 2.36
N VAL A 132 34.03 10.32 2.24
CA VAL A 132 34.37 8.92 2.01
C VAL A 132 34.84 8.27 3.31
N ILE A 133 34.10 7.28 3.78
CA ILE A 133 34.40 6.52 5.01
C ILE A 133 35.37 5.37 4.72
N THR A 134 35.20 4.70 3.57
CA THR A 134 36.07 3.59 3.15
C THR A 134 36.16 3.59 1.62
N ASN A 135 37.34 3.29 1.06
CA ASN A 135 37.58 3.30 -0.38
C ASN A 135 38.68 2.31 -0.79
N VAL A 136 38.39 1.03 -0.65
CA VAL A 136 39.32 -0.05 -0.99
C VAL A 136 39.44 -0.14 -2.51
N GLY A 137 40.68 -0.11 -3.01
CA GLY A 137 40.96 -0.14 -4.45
C GLY A 137 40.67 1.18 -5.17
N GLN A 138 40.49 2.29 -4.46
CA GLN A 138 40.19 3.62 -5.03
C GLN A 138 38.96 3.62 -5.96
N ALA A 139 37.94 2.84 -5.58
CA ALA A 139 36.76 2.58 -6.40
C ALA A 139 35.82 3.80 -6.58
N TYR A 140 35.96 4.82 -5.74
CA TYR A 140 35.13 6.01 -5.74
C TYR A 140 35.97 7.29 -5.64
N GLU A 141 35.75 8.23 -6.56
CA GLU A 141 36.44 9.52 -6.59
C GLU A 141 35.44 10.69 -6.56
N PRO A 142 35.25 11.36 -5.41
CA PRO A 142 34.23 12.41 -5.29
C PRO A 142 34.54 13.69 -6.09
N LYS A 143 35.80 13.89 -6.51
CA LYS A 143 36.27 15.16 -7.11
C LYS A 143 36.27 15.20 -8.63
N ARG A 144 36.15 14.07 -9.32
CA ARG A 144 36.28 14.02 -10.79
C ARG A 144 35.09 13.39 -11.47
N TRP A 145 34.62 12.24 -10.96
CA TRP A 145 33.51 11.50 -11.54
C TRP A 145 32.86 10.75 -10.38
N THR A 146 31.61 11.07 -10.04
CA THR A 146 30.83 10.39 -9.00
C THR A 146 30.35 9.01 -9.46
N ILE A 147 31.28 8.26 -10.03
CA ILE A 147 31.05 7.00 -10.70
C ILE A 147 31.89 5.99 -9.95
N PHE A 148 31.24 4.91 -9.52
CA PHE A 148 31.98 3.74 -9.10
C PHE A 148 32.68 3.14 -10.32
N SER A 149 34.00 3.13 -10.32
CA SER A 149 34.79 2.49 -11.37
C SER A 149 35.40 1.21 -10.82
N SER A 150 34.87 0.06 -11.25
CA SER A 150 35.54 -1.21 -11.04
C SER A 150 36.49 -1.49 -12.19
N ILE A 151 37.76 -1.77 -11.87
CA ILE A 151 38.74 -2.31 -12.83
C ILE A 151 38.55 -3.82 -13.08
N PHE A 152 37.59 -4.46 -12.40
CA PHE A 152 37.27 -5.89 -12.52
C PHE A 152 35.83 -6.12 -12.98
N ARG A 153 35.64 -7.09 -13.89
CA ARG A 153 34.31 -7.55 -14.31
C ARG A 153 33.74 -8.49 -13.24
N SER A 154 32.89 -7.98 -12.38
CA SER A 154 32.25 -8.74 -11.29
C SER A 154 30.84 -8.22 -10.99
N ILE A 155 30.05 -9.04 -10.31
CA ILE A 155 28.76 -8.62 -9.76
C ILE A 155 29.04 -7.66 -8.60
N THR A 156 28.55 -6.42 -8.71
CA THR A 156 28.73 -5.38 -7.70
C THR A 156 27.40 -5.10 -7.00
N LEU A 157 27.42 -5.13 -5.66
CA LEU A 157 26.26 -4.79 -4.85
C LEU A 157 26.29 -3.31 -4.48
N PHE A 158 25.26 -2.57 -4.89
CA PHE A 158 25.03 -1.20 -4.43
C PHE A 158 23.92 -1.18 -3.38
N ARG A 159 24.17 -0.51 -2.26
CA ARG A 159 23.17 -0.32 -1.20
C ARG A 159 23.20 1.13 -0.74
N GLN A 160 22.10 1.84 -0.96
CA GLN A 160 21.91 3.20 -0.48
C GLN A 160 20.69 3.26 0.43
N PRO A 161 20.86 3.36 1.76
CA PRO A 161 19.76 3.71 2.64
C PRO A 161 19.44 5.20 2.47
N PHE A 162 18.32 5.54 1.84
CA PHE A 162 17.82 6.93 1.83
C PHE A 162 17.13 7.24 3.15
N VAL A 163 17.60 8.26 3.86
CA VAL A 163 16.75 9.03 4.78
C VAL A 163 15.97 9.99 3.89
N ALA A 164 14.64 10.04 4.01
CA ALA A 164 13.77 10.81 3.13
C ALA A 164 14.29 12.25 2.95
N LEU A 165 14.86 12.54 1.78
CA LEU A 165 15.21 13.90 1.39
C LEU A 165 13.89 14.66 1.27
N ASN A 166 13.72 15.71 2.07
CA ASN A 166 12.62 16.64 1.93
C ASN A 166 12.78 17.39 0.59
N ILE A 167 12.26 16.84 -0.49
CA ILE A 167 12.18 17.52 -1.78
C ILE A 167 11.07 18.57 -1.64
N ARG A 168 11.44 19.77 -1.18
CA ARG A 168 10.57 20.94 -1.32
C ARG A 168 10.50 21.25 -2.81
N LYS A 169 9.33 20.96 -3.38
CA LYS A 169 8.94 21.33 -4.74
C LYS A 169 8.92 22.86 -4.82
N PHE A 170 9.96 23.46 -5.37
CA PHE A 170 9.88 24.83 -5.87
C PHE A 170 9.23 24.77 -7.26
N MET A 171 8.05 25.40 -7.38
CA MET A 171 7.47 25.79 -8.68
C MET A 171 8.25 26.98 -9.24
#